data_AF-A0A369Q326-F1
#
_entry.id   AF-A0A369Q326-F1
#
_cell.length_a   1.000
_cell.length_b   1.000
_cell.length_c   1.000
_cell.angle_alpha   90.00
_cell.angle_beta   90.00
_cell.angle_gamma   90.00
#
_symmetry.space_group_name_H-M   'P 1'
#
loop_
_entity.id
_entity.type
_entity.pdbx_description
1 polymer ?
#
loop_
_entity_poly.entity_id
_entity_poly.type
_entity_poly.pdbx_seq_one_letter_code
_entity_poly.pdbx_strand_id
1 'polypeptide(L)'
;MKQCGIESLYVMEATGIYYLQLAYFLYEHGTQVGVVNPVVIKRYIQMHLGKGKSDKKDAQWIKRYGEQNQVASWQPEEPVIVNVGS
;
A
#
# COMPACT_ATOMS: atom_id res chain seq x y z
N MET A 1 3.51 -17.05 -10.68
CA MET A 1 3.11 -15.78 -10.04
C MET A 1 1.70 -15.47 -10.53
N LYS A 2 0.74 -15.13 -9.68
CA LYS A 2 -0.60 -14.73 -10.15
C LYS A 2 -0.46 -13.36 -10.82
N GLN A 3 -0.89 -13.24 -12.08
CA GLN A 3 -0.97 -11.96 -12.77
C GLN A 3 -2.11 -11.16 -12.12
N CYS A 4 -1.82 -10.03 -11.47
CA CYS A 4 -2.84 -9.03 -11.13
C CYS A 4 -2.97 -8.09 -12.33
N GLY A 5 -4.20 -7.84 -12.78
CA GLY A 5 -4.49 -6.91 -13.86
C GLY A 5 -4.65 -5.48 -13.36
N ILE A 6 -4.91 -4.56 -14.29
CA ILE A 6 -5.14 -3.13 -14.00
C ILE A 6 -6.37 -2.87 -13.11
N GLU A 7 -7.33 -3.80 -13.08
CA GLU A 7 -8.53 -3.73 -12.24
C GLU A 7 -8.30 -4.20 -10.80
N SER A 8 -7.07 -4.59 -10.45
CA SER A 8 -6.73 -5.04 -9.11
C SER A 8 -6.35 -3.88 -8.19
N LEU A 9 -6.77 -3.97 -6.93
CA LEU A 9 -6.24 -3.14 -5.85
C LEU A 9 -4.90 -3.67 -5.35
N TYR A 10 -3.86 -2.85 -5.44
CA TYR A 10 -2.52 -3.14 -4.91
C TYR A 10 -2.38 -2.53 -3.51
N VAL A 11 -2.32 -3.39 -2.49
CA VAL A 11 -2.18 -2.96 -1.10
C VAL A 11 -0.73 -3.09 -0.65
N MET A 12 -0.20 -2.05 -0.02
CA MET A 12 1.15 -2.00 0.55
C MET A 12 1.15 -1.24 1.90
N GLU A 13 2.16 -1.46 2.72
CA GLU A 13 2.35 -0.69 3.95
C GLU A 13 3.33 0.47 3.78
N ALA A 14 3.09 1.58 4.49
CA ALA A 14 3.92 2.77 4.45
C ALA A 14 5.21 2.64 5.29
N THR A 15 6.02 1.61 5.05
CA THR A 15 7.27 1.40 5.78
C THR A 15 8.45 2.07 5.06
N GLY A 16 8.92 3.19 5.60
CA GLY A 16 10.01 3.97 5.00
C GLY A 16 9.59 4.70 3.71
N ILE A 17 10.54 5.07 2.86
CA ILE A 17 10.29 5.83 1.62
C ILE A 17 10.01 4.89 0.43
N TYR A 18 10.39 3.61 0.55
CA TYR A 18 10.37 2.66 -0.57
C TYR A 18 8.98 2.38 -1.15
N TYR A 19 7.92 2.47 -0.34
CA TYR A 19 6.56 2.27 -0.84
C TYR A 19 6.14 3.35 -1.85
N LEU A 20 6.68 4.58 -1.74
CA LEU A 20 6.28 5.70 -2.59
C LEU A 20 6.58 5.40 -4.05
N GLN A 21 7.81 4.99 -4.38
CA GLN A 21 8.20 4.71 -5.76
C GLN A 21 7.29 3.67 -6.42
N LEU A 22 6.91 2.63 -5.67
CA LEU A 22 5.99 1.60 -6.17
C LEU A 22 4.55 2.13 -6.29
N ALA A 23 4.08 2.92 -5.33
CA ALA A 23 2.75 3.52 -5.35
C ALA A 23 2.59 4.48 -6.56
N TYR A 24 3.57 5.35 -6.80
CA TYR A 24 3.62 6.22 -7.98
C TYR A 24 3.61 5.41 -9.28
N PHE A 25 4.51 4.43 -9.41
CA PHE A 25 4.57 3.58 -10.59
C PHE A 25 3.22 2.91 -10.90
N LEU A 26 2.59 2.29 -9.89
CA LEU A 26 1.31 1.61 -10.05
C LEU A 26 0.16 2.58 -10.36
N TYR A 27 0.15 3.75 -9.73
CA TYR A 27 -0.84 4.80 -9.97
C TYR A 27 -0.73 5.37 -11.39
N GLU A 28 0.48 5.66 -11.86
CA GLU A 28 0.75 6.15 -13.23
C GLU A 28 0.34 5.14 -14.31
N HIS A 29 0.35 3.85 -13.99
CA HIS A 29 -0.14 2.78 -14.88
C HIS A 29 -1.65 2.52 -14.75
N GLY A 30 -2.40 3.40 -14.08
CA GLY A 30 -3.86 3.36 -14.01
C GLY A 30 -4.42 2.30 -13.06
N THR A 31 -3.60 1.78 -12.14
CA THR A 31 -4.05 0.78 -11.15
C THR A 31 -4.45 1.44 -9.83
N GLN A 32 -5.37 0.80 -9.10
CA GLN A 32 -5.77 1.28 -7.78
C GLN A 32 -4.72 0.86 -6.73
N VAL A 33 -4.24 1.83 -5.96
CA VAL A 33 -3.24 1.60 -4.91
C VAL A 33 -3.86 1.89 -3.55
N GLY A 34 -3.59 1.03 -2.57
CA GLY A 34 -3.98 1.22 -1.17
C GLY A 34 -2.74 1.23 -0.27
N VAL A 35 -2.44 2.37 0.35
CA VAL A 35 -1.31 2.49 1.27
C VAL A 35 -1.85 2.46 2.70
N VAL A 36 -1.41 1.48 3.48
CA VAL A 36 -1.89 1.23 4.84
C VAL A 36 -0.80 1.58 5.86
N ASN A 37 -1.20 2.17 6.98
CA ASN A 37 -0.28 2.45 8.07
C ASN A 37 0.31 1.12 8.64
N PRO A 38 1.64 0.99 8.78
CA PRO A 38 2.27 -0.23 9.31
C PRO A 38 1.77 -0.64 10.71
N VAL A 39 1.34 0.32 11.55
CA VAL A 39 0.74 0.04 12.86
C VAL A 39 -0.58 -0.72 12.72
N VAL A 40 -1.39 -0.39 11.71
CA VAL A 40 -2.67 -1.05 11.43
C VAL A 40 -2.42 -2.49 10.97
N ILE A 41 -1.49 -2.69 10.03
CA ILE A 41 -1.09 -4.04 9.57
C ILE A 41 -0.56 -4.87 10.73
N LYS A 42 0.33 -4.31 11.56
CA LYS A 42 0.88 -5.00 12.74
C LYS A 42 -0.22 -5.44 13.71
N ARG A 43 -1.19 -4.56 14.03
CA ARG A 43 -2.33 -4.90 14.90
C ARG A 43 -3.20 -5.99 14.28
N TYR A 44 -3.48 -5.90 12.98
CA TYR A 44 -4.24 -6.91 12.26
C TYR A 44 -3.59 -8.29 12.31
N ILE A 45 -2.27 -8.37 12.11
CA ILE A 45 -1.51 -9.63 12.24
C ILE A 45 -1.61 -10.20 13.66
N GLN A 46 -1.45 -9.34 14.68
CA GLN A 46 -1.54 -9.74 16.09
C GLN A 46 -2.92 -10.28 16.45
N MET A 47 -4.00 -9.63 15.99
CA MET A 47 -5.37 -10.10 16.19
C MET A 47 -5.61 -11.49 15.57
N HIS A 48 -4.90 -11.81 14.49
CA HIS A 48 -4.95 -13.11 13.83
C HIS A 48 -3.91 -14.12 14.36
N LEU A 49 -3.26 -13.82 15.49
CA LEU A 49 -2.24 -14.65 16.12
C LEU A 49 -1.06 -15.00 15.19
N GLY A 50 -0.78 -14.15 14.20
CA GLY A 50 0.31 -14.34 13.26
C GLY A 50 1.67 -14.26 13.96
N LYS A 51 2.58 -15.19 13.64
CA LYS A 51 3.94 -15.25 14.20
C LYS A 51 5.01 -15.34 13.12
N GLY A 52 6.18 -14.77 13.45
CA GLY A 52 7.37 -14.74 12.59
C GLY A 52 7.26 -13.70 11.49
N LYS A 53 8.37 -13.02 11.21
CA LYS A 53 8.46 -11.98 10.18
C LYS A 53 9.31 -12.50 9.02
N SER A 54 8.71 -12.46 7.84
CA SER A 54 9.42 -12.60 6.58
C SER A 54 8.63 -11.86 5.52
N ASP A 55 9.31 -11.30 4.53
CA ASP A 55 8.68 -10.48 3.48
C ASP A 55 7.51 -11.21 2.82
N LYS A 56 7.64 -12.53 2.61
CA LYS A 56 6.58 -13.38 2.07
C LYS A 56 5.35 -13.46 2.98
N LYS A 57 5.53 -13.57 4.30
CA LYS A 57 4.41 -13.61 5.25
C LYS A 57 3.75 -12.23 5.38
N ASP A 58 4.54 -11.17 5.41
CA ASP A 58 4.02 -9.81 5.52
C ASP A 58 3.19 -9.46 4.27
N ALA A 59 3.65 -9.81 3.07
CA ALA A 59 2.86 -9.66 1.84
C ALA A 59 1.53 -10.46 1.87
N GLN A 60 1.54 -11.68 2.44
CA GLN A 60 0.31 -12.47 2.59
C GLN A 60 -0.68 -11.80 3.56
N TRP A 61 -0.20 -11.22 4.64
CA TRP A 61 -1.03 -10.49 5.60
C TRP A 61 -1.61 -9.21 5.01
N ILE A 62 -0.80 -8.45 4.27
CA ILE A 62 -1.24 -7.23 3.59
C ILE A 62 -2.31 -7.55 2.54
N LYS A 63 -2.09 -8.60 1.72
CA LYS A 63 -3.10 -9.09 0.78
C LYS A 63 -4.41 -9.43 1.51
N ARG A 64 -4.32 -10.24 2.57
CA ARG A 64 -5.50 -10.65 3.35
C ARG A 64 -6.20 -9.46 3.98
N TYR A 65 -5.45 -8.46 4.45
CA TYR A 65 -6.02 -7.21 4.97
C TYR A 65 -6.85 -6.50 3.90
N GLY A 66 -6.31 -6.34 2.69
CA GLY A 66 -7.02 -5.75 1.55
C GLY A 66 -8.25 -6.53 1.09
N GLU A 67 -8.25 -7.85 1.23
CA GLU A 67 -9.42 -8.68 0.89
C GLU A 67 -10.55 -8.58 1.93
N GLN A 68 -10.23 -8.26 3.19
CA GLN A 68 -11.18 -8.31 4.31
C GLN A 68 -11.63 -6.92 4.79
N ASN A 69 -10.96 -5.86 4.37
CA ASN A 69 -11.20 -4.50 4.84
C ASN A 69 -11.31 -3.55 3.65
N GLN A 70 -12.10 -2.50 3.80
CA GLN A 70 -12.04 -1.37 2.87
C GLN A 70 -10.72 -0.64 3.06
N VAL A 71 -9.94 -0.52 1.98
CA VAL A 71 -8.68 0.23 1.97
C VAL A 71 -8.92 1.52 1.21
N ALA A 72 -8.52 2.64 1.82
CA ALA A 72 -8.58 3.94 1.15
C ALA A 72 -7.64 3.94 -0.06
N SER A 73 -8.14 4.44 -1.19
CA SER A 73 -7.30 4.68 -2.37
C SER A 73 -6.23 5.71 -2.02
N TRP A 74 -4.99 5.32 -2.21
CA TRP A 74 -3.87 6.24 -2.17
C TRP A 74 -3.88 7.13 -3.41
N GLN A 75 -3.54 8.39 -3.21
CA GLN A 75 -3.31 9.37 -4.27
C GLN A 75 -1.97 10.07 -3.98
N PRO A 76 -1.22 10.44 -5.02
CA PRO A 76 -0.02 11.26 -4.83
C PRO A 76 -0.42 12.61 -4.23
N GLU A 77 0.43 13.14 -3.36
CA GLU A 77 0.27 14.53 -2.91
C GLU A 77 0.39 15.46 -4.12
N GLU A 78 -0.52 16.43 -4.24
CA GLU A 78 -0.42 17.43 -5.30
C GLU A 78 0.89 18.19 -5.15
N PRO A 79 1.67 18.38 -6.23
CA PRO A 79 2.87 19.20 -6.16
C PRO A 79 2.47 20.62 -5.77
N VAL A 80 2.91 21.06 -4.59
CA VAL A 80 2.71 22.45 -4.16
C VAL A 80 3.52 23.34 -5.11
N ILE A 81 2.83 23.96 -6.07
CA ILE A 81 3.43 24.97 -6.94
C ILE A 81 3.64 26.22 -6.09
N VAL A 82 4.83 26.39 -5.52
CA VAL A 82 5.24 27.66 -4.93
C VAL A 82 5.51 28.65 -6.04
N ASN A 83 4.56 29.55 -6.30
CA ASN A 83 4.82 30.74 -7.13
C ASN A 83 5.80 31.63 -6.35
N VAL A 84 7.08 31.52 -6.67
CA VAL A 84 8.07 32.52 -6.25
C VAL A 84 7.81 33.75 -7.12
N GLY A 85 7.07 34.70 -6.55
CA GLY A 85 6.69 35.94 -7.20
C GLY A 85 7.90 36.67 -7.79
N SER A 86 7.70 37.17 -9.01
CA SER A 86 8.63 37.98 -9.79
C SER A 86 8.88 39.35 -9.16
#